data_AF-A0A925H5R9-F1
#
_entry.id   AF-A0A925H5R9-F1
#
_cell.length_a   1.000
_cell.length_b   1.000
_cell.length_c   1.000
_cell.angle_alpha   90.00
_cell.angle_beta   90.00
_cell.angle_gamma   90.00
#
_symmetry.space_group_name_H-M   'P 1'
#
loop_
_entity.id
_entity.type
_entity.pdbx_description
1 polymer ?
#
loop_
_entity_poly.entity_id
_entity_poly.type
_entity_poly.pdbx_seq_one_letter_code
_entity_poly.pdbx_strand_id
1 'polypeptide(L)' 'MMTKEPAVPVSPRAPRKPSVCESCGAEFGCGAGAALCWCSELKLSDETLAELRTRFGGCLCRACLERFAADEQYRER' A
#
# COMPACT_ATOMS: atom_id res chain seq x y z
N MET A 1 -12.77 11.14 -39.42
CA MET A 1 -13.08 10.25 -38.28
C MET A 1 -11.93 10.41 -37.29
N MET A 2 -11.98 11.46 -36.47
CA MET A 2 -10.91 11.84 -35.55
C MET A 2 -11.14 11.19 -34.19
N THR A 3 -10.22 10.31 -33.77
CA THR A 3 -9.61 10.23 -32.42
C THR A 3 -8.83 8.90 -32.34
N LYS A 4 -7.57 8.90 -32.80
CA LYS A 4 -6.62 7.86 -32.36
C LYS A 4 -6.35 8.14 -30.88
N GLU A 5 -6.77 7.19 -30.06
CA GLU A 5 -6.52 7.15 -28.62
C GLU A 5 -5.03 7.42 -28.33
N PRO A 6 -4.69 8.29 -27.37
CA PRO A 6 -3.31 8.45 -26.98
C PRO A 6 -2.88 7.15 -26.27
N ALA A 7 -2.05 6.37 -26.93
CA ALA A 7 -1.29 5.30 -26.31
C ALA A 7 -0.47 5.92 -25.17
N VAL A 8 -0.93 5.69 -23.94
CA VAL A 8 -0.24 6.10 -22.73
C VAL A 8 1.13 5.40 -22.76
N PRO A 9 2.27 6.12 -22.73
CA PRO A 9 3.56 5.48 -22.71
C PRO A 9 3.68 4.71 -21.39
N VAL A 10 3.64 3.37 -21.46
CA VAL A 10 3.99 2.49 -20.36
C VAL A 10 5.50 2.64 -20.11
N SER A 11 5.84 3.69 -19.37
CA SER A 11 7.22 4.00 -18.99
C SER A 11 7.81 2.78 -18.28
N PRO A 12 9.03 2.33 -18.64
CA PRO A 12 9.63 1.15 -18.05
C PRO A 12 9.87 1.47 -16.57
N ARG A 13 9.03 0.89 -15.71
CA ARG A 13 9.10 1.01 -14.26
C ARG A 13 10.53 0.70 -13.84
N ALA A 14 11.23 1.74 -13.37
CA ALA A 14 12.45 1.59 -12.60
C ALA A 14 12.26 0.48 -11.55
N PRO A 15 13.31 -0.29 -11.20
CA PRO A 15 13.20 -1.29 -10.14
C PRO A 15 12.59 -0.58 -8.92
N ARG A 16 11.41 -1.05 -8.47
CA ARG A 16 10.78 -0.50 -7.27
C ARG A 16 11.83 -0.62 -6.19
N LYS A 17 12.38 0.51 -5.73
CA LYS A 17 13.27 0.54 -4.57
C LYS A 17 12.63 -0.33 -3.48
N PRO A 18 13.41 -1.15 -2.76
CA PRO A 18 12.88 -1.82 -1.57
C PRO A 18 12.15 -0.75 -0.77
N SER A 19 10.85 -0.94 -0.60
CA SER A 19 10.08 0.05 0.10
C SER A 19 10.44 -0.15 1.56
N VAL A 20 11.10 0.85 2.14
CA VAL A 20 11.38 0.85 3.57
C VAL A 20 10.10 1.25 4.26
N CYS A 21 9.70 0.48 5.26
CA CYS A 21 8.50 0.79 6.03
C CYS A 21 8.69 2.10 6.78
N GLU A 22 7.84 3.10 6.58
CA GLU A 22 7.92 4.35 7.36
C GLU A 22 7.60 4.15 8.84
N SER A 23 6.85 3.10 9.18
CA SER A 23 6.51 2.80 10.57
C SER A 23 7.64 2.11 11.33
N CYS A 24 8.34 1.15 10.71
CA CYS A 24 9.34 0.33 11.42
C CYS A 24 10.75 0.36 10.81
N GLY A 25 10.95 0.97 9.64
CA GLY A 25 12.23 1.02 8.94
C GLY A 25 12.65 -0.31 8.29
N ALA A 26 11.80 -1.34 8.32
CA ALA A 26 12.14 -2.63 7.71
C ALA A 26 12.07 -2.56 6.18
N GLU A 27 13.03 -3.19 5.51
CA GLU A 27 13.00 -3.39 4.07
C GLU A 27 11.92 -4.42 3.73
N PHE A 28 10.96 -4.05 2.88
CA PHE A 28 9.93 -4.98 2.43
C PHE A 28 9.60 -4.80 0.95
N GLY A 29 9.03 -5.85 0.36
CA GLY A 29 8.50 -5.82 -0.99
C GLY A 29 7.15 -5.11 -1.00
N CYS A 30 7.09 -3.87 -1.49
CA CYS A 30 5.80 -3.23 -1.72
C CYS A 30 5.10 -3.89 -2.90
N GLY A 31 3.86 -4.34 -2.66
CA GLY A 31 2.99 -4.94 -3.67
C GLY A 31 2.44 -3.94 -4.70
N ALA A 32 2.77 -2.64 -4.64
CA ALA A 32 2.26 -1.58 -5.53
C ALA A 32 2.65 -1.77 -7.01
N GLY A 33 1.97 -2.68 -7.69
CA GLY A 33 2.21 -3.10 -9.07
C GLY A 33 2.47 -4.60 -9.23
N ALA A 34 2.38 -5.38 -8.15
CA ALA A 34 1.80 -6.72 -8.25
C ALA A 34 0.27 -6.55 -8.20
N ALA A 35 -0.50 -7.49 -8.75
CA ALA A 35 -1.95 -7.40 -8.80
C ALA A 35 -2.61 -7.23 -7.41
N LEU A 36 -1.91 -7.58 -6.33
CA LEU A 36 -2.39 -7.56 -4.95
C LEU A 36 -1.36 -6.86 -4.05
N CYS A 37 -1.80 -5.80 -3.37
CA CYS A 37 -1.09 -5.23 -2.23
C CYS A 37 -1.78 -5.74 -0.96
N TRP A 38 -1.00 -6.16 0.04
CA TRP A 38 -1.47 -6.53 1.37
C TRP A 38 -2.37 -5.46 2.01
N CYS A 39 -2.16 -4.17 1.69
CA CYS A 39 -3.02 -3.09 2.16
C CYS A 39 -4.50 -3.27 1.72
N SER A 40 -4.75 -3.98 0.61
CA SER A 40 -6.10 -4.27 0.11
C SER A 40 -6.57 -5.69 0.45
N GLU A 41 -5.68 -6.57 0.93
CA GLU A 41 -5.99 -7.95 1.30
C GLU A 41 -6.17 -8.13 2.82
N LEU A 42 -5.50 -7.30 3.61
CA LEU A 42 -5.69 -7.26 5.05
C LEU A 42 -7.07 -6.73 5.38
N LYS A 43 -7.70 -7.39 6.34
CA LYS A 43 -9.04 -7.08 6.86
C LYS A 43 -8.95 -5.88 7.81
N LEU A 44 -8.58 -4.75 7.24
CA LEU A 44 -8.57 -3.45 7.89
C LEU A 44 -9.83 -2.70 7.46
N SER A 45 -10.43 -1.95 8.38
CA SER A 45 -11.51 -1.04 8.02
C SER A 45 -10.98 0.06 7.08
N ASP A 46 -11.84 0.52 6.16
CA ASP A 46 -11.47 1.56 5.21
C ASP A 46 -11.05 2.85 5.92
N GLU A 47 -11.65 3.13 7.09
CA GLU A 47 -11.28 4.24 7.97
C GLU A 47 -9.83 4.14 8.48
N THR A 48 -9.42 2.98 8.99
CA THR A 48 -8.04 2.74 9.43
C THR A 48 -7.05 2.79 8.28
N LEU A 49 -7.42 2.26 7.10
CA LEU A 49 -6.59 2.38 5.91
C LEU A 49 -6.45 3.84 5.45
N ALA A 50 -7.52 4.62 5.51
CA ALA A 50 -7.50 6.04 5.20
C ALA A 50 -6.65 6.83 6.22
N GLU A 51 -6.74 6.49 7.52
CA GLU A 51 -5.88 7.07 8.55
C GLU A 51 -4.41 6.74 8.27
N LEU A 52 -4.09 5.47 8.01
CA LEU A 52 -2.73 5.03 7.71
C LEU A 52 -2.18 5.72 6.45
N ARG A 53 -2.99 5.92 5.42
CA ARG A 53 -2.59 6.65 4.20
C ARG A 53 -2.42 8.15 4.42
N THR A 54 -3.17 8.72 5.35
CA THR A 54 -3.02 10.13 5.74
C THR A 54 -1.79 10.34 6.61
N ARG A 55 -1.53 9.37 7.51
CA ARG A 55 -0.47 9.43 8.51
C ARG A 55 0.89 9.00 7.96
N PHE A 56 0.90 8.04 7.05
CA PHE A 56 2.09 7.54 6.37
C PHE A 56 1.96 7.83 4.88
N GLY A 57 2.86 8.66 4.34
CA GLY A 57 2.86 9.05 2.91
C GLY A 57 3.44 7.97 1.99
N GLY A 58 4.07 6.95 2.55
CA GLY A 58 4.76 5.87 1.87
C GLY A 58 4.16 4.51 2.20
N CYS A 59 4.95 3.47 1.94
CA CYS A 59 4.47 2.10 2.01
C CYS A 59 4.74 1.53 3.42
N LEU A 60 3.78 0.75 3.93
CA LEU A 60 3.92 0.01 5.18
C LEU A 60 4.09 -1.49 4.91
N CYS A 61 4.89 -2.15 5.73
CA CYS A 61 5.08 -3.60 5.64
C CYS A 61 3.87 -4.35 6.19
N ARG A 62 3.71 -5.61 5.77
CA ARG A 62 2.66 -6.52 6.24
C ARG A 62 2.60 -6.58 7.77
N ALA A 63 3.75 -6.73 8.43
CA ALA A 63 3.80 -6.85 9.89
C ALA A 63 3.26 -5.61 10.61
N CYS A 64 3.56 -4.40 10.10
CA CYS A 64 2.99 -3.17 10.65
C CYS A 64 1.48 -3.12 10.41
N LEU A 65 1.02 -3.43 9.20
CA LEU A 65 -0.40 -3.44 8.87
C LEU A 65 -1.19 -4.47 9.68
N GLU A 66 -0.68 -5.68 9.87
CA GLU A 66 -1.29 -6.72 10.74
C GLU A 66 -1.38 -6.27 12.18
N ARG A 67 -0.40 -5.48 12.65
CA ARG A 67 -0.37 -4.95 14.01
C ARG A 67 -1.40 -3.84 14.20
N PHE A 68 -1.57 -2.97 13.20
CA PHE A 68 -2.67 -1.99 13.18
C PHE A 68 -4.03 -2.67 13.08
N ALA A 69 -4.14 -3.75 12.30
CA ALA A 69 -5.36 -4.55 12.22
C ALA A 69 -5.68 -5.18 13.58
N ALA A 70 -4.70 -5.77 14.25
CA ALA A 70 -4.90 -6.35 15.58
C ALA A 70 -5.30 -5.29 16.63
N ASP A 71 -4.76 -4.08 16.54
CA ASP A 71 -5.11 -2.96 17.42
C ASP A 71 -6.54 -2.46 17.19
N GLU A 72 -6.96 -2.31 15.93
CA GLU A 72 -8.35 -2.00 15.55
C GLU A 72 -9.32 -3.04 16.14
N GLN A 73 -9.02 -4.31 15.95
CA GLN A 73 -9.83 -5.43 16.43
C GLN A 73 -9.92 -5.48 17.96
N TYR A 74 -8.90 -4.99 18.69
CA TYR A 74 -8.97 -4.88 20.15
C TYR A 74 -9.78 -3.67 20.61
N ARG A 75 -9.72 -2.55 19.88
CA ARG A 75 -10.40 -1.30 20.28
C ARG A 75 -11.93 -1.37 20.13
N GLU A 76 -12.41 -2.21 19.21
CA GLU A 76 -13.84 -2.47 18.99
C GLU A 76 -14.40 -3.63 19.84
N ARG A 77 -13.57 -4.22 20.71
CA ARG A 77 -13.83 -5.45 21.46
C ARG A 77 -14.07 -5.23 22.95
#